data_AF-A0A3D5K0P9-F1
#
_entry.id   AF-A0A3D5K0P9-F1
#
_cell.length_a   1.000
_cell.length_b   1.000
_cell.length_c   1.000
_cell.angle_alpha   90.00
_cell.angle_beta   90.00
_cell.angle_gamma   90.00
#
_symmetry.space_group_name_H-M   'P 1'
#
loop_
_entity.id
_entity.type
_entity.pdbx_description
1 polymer ?
#
loop_
_entity_poly.entity_id
_entity_poly.type
_entity_poly.pdbx_seq_one_letter_code
_entity_poly.pdbx_strand_id
1 'polypeptide(L)'
;MLTIFDGQKPMNRRELLRVGTLGLGGLSLSSLLGVKALAKGQPNPLTGKSVIFLFQQGGPSQHETFDPKPDAPSGVRSVGEVIPNSVPGTHFSGWMPRLARLADKFSVVRSFSTENSGHNIQPIVSRSSREANIGVHYSRVAGVTRPNSGLPTNVVLLPRSVDAHVPGPEARGNISATGPHSKGFAPFIPGKGGQLQYDMNLALSRDR
;
A
#
# COMPACT_ATOMS: atom_id res chain seq x y z
N MET A 1 -27.67 -29.90 24.06
CA MET A 1 -28.26 -30.89 23.15
C MET A 1 -29.06 -30.15 22.10
N LEU A 2 -28.75 -30.31 20.82
CA LEU A 2 -29.47 -29.64 19.72
C LEU A 2 -30.70 -30.51 19.40
N THR A 3 -31.85 -30.16 19.95
CA THR A 3 -33.10 -30.91 19.69
C THR A 3 -33.73 -30.35 18.43
N ILE A 4 -33.63 -31.08 17.31
CA ILE A 4 -34.02 -30.59 15.97
C ILE A 4 -35.51 -30.81 15.71
N PHE A 5 -36.17 -31.72 16.43
CA PHE A 5 -37.62 -31.90 16.37
C PHE A 5 -38.16 -32.26 17.76
N ASP A 6 -39.05 -31.42 18.27
CA ASP A 6 -40.00 -31.77 19.32
C ASP A 6 -41.38 -31.76 18.66
N GLY A 7 -41.99 -32.93 18.49
CA GLY A 7 -43.29 -33.09 17.81
C GLY A 7 -44.45 -32.38 18.51
N GLN A 8 -44.22 -31.77 19.68
CA GLN A 8 -45.22 -31.07 20.48
C GLN A 8 -45.03 -29.54 20.51
N LYS A 9 -43.98 -28.98 19.88
CA LYS A 9 -43.72 -27.53 19.88
C LYS A 9 -43.59 -26.94 18.48
N PRO A 10 -44.36 -25.89 18.13
CA PRO A 10 -44.19 -25.20 16.85
C PRO A 10 -42.82 -24.51 16.82
N MET A 11 -42.07 -24.80 15.76
CA MET A 11 -40.72 -24.28 15.55
C MET A 11 -40.76 -22.75 15.49
N ASN A 12 -40.07 -22.09 16.43
CA ASN A 12 -40.09 -20.62 16.47
C ASN A 12 -39.06 -20.03 15.49
N ARG A 13 -39.25 -18.76 15.10
CA ARG A 13 -38.36 -18.06 14.15
C ARG A 13 -36.88 -18.11 14.56
N ARG A 14 -36.57 -18.11 15.86
CA ARG A 14 -35.20 -18.15 16.38
C ARG A 14 -34.57 -19.52 16.19
N GLU A 15 -35.31 -20.59 16.36
CA GLU A 15 -34.85 -21.97 16.09
C GLU A 15 -34.60 -22.18 14.59
N LEU A 16 -35.51 -21.70 13.74
CA LEU A 16 -35.31 -21.73 12.29
C LEU A 16 -34.05 -20.96 11.87
N LEU A 17 -33.84 -19.75 12.40
CA LEU A 17 -32.62 -18.98 12.14
C LEU A 17 -31.37 -19.68 12.68
N ARG A 18 -31.45 -20.32 13.84
CA ARG A 18 -30.30 -21.03 14.44
C ARG A 18 -29.90 -22.26 13.63
N VAL A 19 -30.87 -23.07 13.21
CA VAL A 19 -30.62 -24.25 12.35
C VAL A 19 -30.19 -23.83 10.95
N GLY A 20 -30.85 -22.82 10.37
CA GLY A 20 -30.51 -22.29 9.05
C GLY A 20 -29.09 -21.70 8.98
N THR A 21 -28.70 -20.91 9.99
CA THR A 21 -27.34 -20.34 10.07
C THR A 21 -26.27 -21.40 10.30
N LEU A 22 -26.55 -22.43 11.11
CA LEU A 22 -25.64 -23.58 11.29
C LEU A 22 -25.51 -24.42 10.02
N GLY A 23 -26.59 -24.63 9.26
CA GLY A 23 -26.58 -25.34 7.98
C GLY A 23 -25.76 -24.60 6.91
N LEU A 24 -25.99 -23.29 6.75
CA LEU A 24 -25.23 -22.46 5.81
C LEU A 24 -23.75 -22.33 6.20
N GLY A 25 -23.46 -22.19 7.50
CA GLY A 25 -22.09 -22.16 8.02
C GLY A 25 -21.37 -23.51 7.87
N GLY A 26 -22.07 -24.62 8.14
CA GLY A 26 -21.52 -25.97 8.04
C GLY A 26 -21.16 -26.38 6.61
N LEU A 27 -22.01 -26.04 5.63
CA LEU A 27 -21.76 -26.34 4.21
C LEU A 27 -20.57 -25.56 3.62
N SER A 28 -20.28 -24.38 4.15
CA SER A 28 -19.15 -23.55 3.68
C SER A 28 -17.84 -23.84 4.43
N LEU A 29 -17.89 -24.44 5.61
CA LEU A 29 -16.73 -24.69 6.45
C LEU A 29 -15.75 -25.69 5.84
N SER A 30 -16.23 -26.77 5.24
CA SER A 30 -15.37 -27.77 4.57
C SER A 30 -14.60 -27.15 3.40
N SER A 31 -15.27 -26.32 2.58
CA SER A 31 -14.64 -25.57 1.50
C SER A 31 -13.59 -24.58 2.01
N LEU A 32 -13.90 -23.86 3.10
CA LEU A 32 -12.94 -22.94 3.73
C LEU A 32 -11.70 -23.67 4.27
N LEU A 33 -11.90 -24.81 4.94
CA LEU A 33 -10.83 -25.65 5.45
C LEU A 33 -10.01 -26.28 4.30
N GLY A 34 -10.66 -26.68 3.22
CA GLY A 34 -10.01 -27.19 2.00
C GLY A 34 -9.10 -26.15 1.36
N VAL A 35 -9.57 -24.91 1.21
CA VAL A 35 -8.74 -23.79 0.71
C VAL A 35 -7.55 -23.53 1.63
N LYS A 36 -7.75 -23.53 2.96
CA LYS A 36 -6.65 -23.39 3.92
C LYS A 36 -5.64 -24.54 3.83
N ALA A 37 -6.11 -25.77 3.63
CA ALA A 37 -5.25 -26.95 3.49
C ALA A 37 -4.42 -26.89 2.20
N LEU A 38 -5.01 -26.48 1.08
CA LEU A 38 -4.32 -26.28 -0.20
C LEU A 38 -3.27 -25.15 -0.13
N ALA A 39 -3.54 -24.11 0.66
CA ALA A 39 -2.58 -23.04 0.92
C ALA A 39 -1.44 -23.48 1.86
N LYS A 40 -1.64 -24.54 2.66
CA LYS A 40 -0.67 -25.04 3.63
C LYS A 40 0.46 -25.75 2.90
N GLY A 41 1.62 -25.10 2.82
CA GLY A 41 2.84 -25.64 2.19
C GLY A 41 3.24 -24.94 0.88
N GLN A 42 2.41 -24.05 0.34
CA GLN A 42 2.85 -23.18 -0.74
C GLN A 42 3.62 -21.98 -0.17
N PRO A 43 4.82 -21.66 -0.70
CA PRO A 43 5.55 -20.48 -0.27
C PRO A 43 4.74 -19.24 -0.62
N ASN A 44 4.38 -18.44 0.39
CA ASN A 44 3.72 -17.16 0.14
C ASN A 44 4.73 -16.24 -0.59
N PRO A 45 4.45 -15.79 -1.83
CA PRO A 45 5.38 -14.96 -2.61
C PRO A 45 5.68 -13.61 -1.94
N LEU A 46 4.86 -13.20 -0.97
CA LEU A 46 5.00 -11.97 -0.22
C LEU A 46 5.90 -12.10 1.03
N THR A 47 6.40 -13.32 1.32
CA THR A 47 7.21 -13.57 2.51
C THR A 47 8.52 -12.80 2.46
N GLY A 48 8.78 -12.02 3.52
CA GLY A 48 9.99 -11.19 3.64
C GLY A 48 10.09 -10.08 2.59
N LYS A 49 8.96 -9.64 2.01
CA LYS A 49 8.92 -8.55 1.04
C LYS A 49 8.29 -7.31 1.68
N SER A 50 8.94 -6.17 1.50
CA SER A 50 8.45 -4.85 1.87
C SER A 50 8.82 -3.88 0.74
N VAL A 51 7.89 -3.02 0.36
CA VAL A 51 8.10 -2.02 -0.69
C VAL A 51 7.86 -0.64 -0.08
N ILE A 52 8.83 0.25 -0.24
CA ILE A 52 8.68 1.67 0.10
C ILE A 52 8.63 2.43 -1.20
N PHE A 53 7.51 3.11 -1.45
CA PHE A 53 7.39 4.03 -2.58
C PHE A 53 7.62 5.46 -2.07
N LEU A 54 8.77 6.03 -2.41
CA LEU A 54 9.09 7.42 -2.07
C LEU A 54 8.56 8.33 -3.18
N PHE A 55 7.46 9.03 -2.89
CA PHE A 55 6.88 10.01 -3.82
C PHE A 55 7.40 11.42 -3.54
N GLN A 56 8.23 11.94 -4.44
CA GLN A 56 8.80 13.28 -4.32
C GLN A 56 8.04 14.28 -5.20
N GLN A 57 6.85 14.69 -4.78
CA GLN A 57 6.09 15.73 -5.47
C GLN A 57 6.83 17.07 -5.39
N GLY A 58 7.22 17.63 -6.54
CA GLY A 58 8.06 18.83 -6.59
C GLY A 58 9.53 18.58 -6.25
N GLY A 59 9.98 17.32 -6.27
CA GLY A 59 11.39 16.95 -6.09
C GLY A 59 12.32 17.47 -7.20
N PRO A 60 13.62 17.18 -7.09
CA PRO A 60 14.61 17.63 -8.07
C PRO A 60 14.33 17.06 -9.46
N SER A 61 14.73 17.80 -10.49
CA SER A 61 14.67 17.34 -11.88
C SER A 61 15.44 16.03 -12.07
N GLN A 62 14.99 15.21 -13.02
CA GLN A 62 15.72 14.02 -13.44
C GLN A 62 17.14 14.35 -13.94
N HIS A 63 17.32 15.55 -14.53
CA HIS A 63 18.63 16.01 -14.99
C HIS A 63 19.57 16.34 -13.83
N GLU A 64 19.06 16.86 -12.72
CA GLU A 64 19.89 17.11 -11.52
C GLU A 64 20.08 15.85 -10.65
N THR A 65 19.63 14.69 -11.12
CA THR A 65 19.70 13.42 -10.36
C THR A 65 20.29 12.29 -11.19
N PHE A 66 19.46 11.45 -11.81
CA PHE A 66 19.84 10.16 -12.38
C PHE A 66 20.10 10.20 -13.90
N ASP A 67 19.92 11.35 -14.56
CA ASP A 67 20.04 11.50 -16.01
C ASP A 67 20.55 12.88 -16.44
N PRO A 68 21.82 13.21 -16.15
CA PRO A 68 22.35 14.58 -16.25
C PRO A 68 22.51 15.16 -17.65
N LYS A 69 22.28 14.37 -18.70
CA LYS A 69 22.35 14.79 -20.11
C LYS A 69 23.62 15.61 -20.45
N PRO A 70 24.85 15.11 -20.22
CA PRO A 70 26.09 15.89 -20.38
C PRO A 70 26.23 16.57 -21.76
N ASP A 71 25.76 15.87 -22.80
CA ASP A 71 25.89 16.30 -24.20
C ASP A 71 24.74 17.21 -24.67
N ALA A 72 23.75 17.48 -23.81
CA ALA A 72 22.65 18.40 -24.14
C ALA A 72 23.10 19.87 -24.03
N PRO A 73 22.39 20.81 -24.70
CA PRO A 73 22.67 22.24 -24.56
C PRO A 73 22.60 22.73 -23.11
N SER A 74 23.26 23.85 -22.81
CA SER A 74 23.38 24.40 -21.45
C SER A 74 22.05 24.62 -20.73
N GLY A 75 20.97 24.91 -21.46
CA GLY A 75 19.62 25.10 -20.88
C GLY A 75 18.87 23.80 -20.58
N VAL A 76 19.43 22.64 -20.94
CA VAL A 76 18.79 21.32 -20.79
C VAL A 76 19.59 20.41 -19.87
N ARG A 77 20.92 20.39 -20.02
CA ARG A 77 21.80 19.53 -19.19
C ARG A 77 21.82 19.96 -17.72
N SER A 78 22.27 19.05 -16.85
CA SER A 78 22.47 19.34 -15.42
C SER A 78 23.34 20.59 -15.22
N VAL A 79 22.98 21.41 -14.23
CA VAL A 79 23.80 22.52 -13.76
C VAL A 79 24.97 22.02 -12.90
N GLY A 80 24.76 20.90 -12.20
CA GLY A 80 25.81 20.23 -11.44
C GLY A 80 26.84 19.53 -12.33
N GLU A 81 27.95 19.12 -11.71
CA GLU A 81 28.95 18.27 -12.36
C GLU A 81 28.32 16.95 -12.82
N VAL A 82 28.90 16.30 -13.83
CA VAL A 82 28.50 14.95 -14.23
C VAL A 82 29.53 13.98 -13.71
N ILE A 83 29.10 13.05 -12.86
CA ILE A 83 29.99 12.10 -12.18
C ILE A 83 29.77 10.68 -12.72
N PRO A 84 30.85 9.88 -12.85
CA PRO A 84 30.74 8.45 -13.10
C PRO A 84 30.06 7.75 -11.91
N ASN A 85 29.52 6.57 -12.14
CA ASN A 85 28.92 5.74 -11.10
C ASN A 85 29.45 4.29 -11.16
N SER A 86 28.99 3.40 -10.27
CA SER A 86 29.47 2.00 -10.23
C SER A 86 29.06 1.14 -11.43
N VAL A 87 28.23 1.64 -12.35
CA VAL A 87 27.78 0.96 -13.57
C VAL A 87 28.36 1.67 -14.81
N PRO A 88 29.31 1.03 -15.53
CA PRO A 88 29.94 1.61 -16.71
C PRO A 88 28.92 2.06 -17.78
N GLY A 89 29.22 3.19 -18.44
CA GLY A 89 28.36 3.75 -19.49
C GLY A 89 27.17 4.56 -18.98
N THR A 90 27.03 4.73 -17.66
CA THR A 90 26.01 5.62 -17.07
C THR A 90 26.63 6.66 -16.14
N HIS A 91 25.95 7.80 -16.02
CA HIS A 91 26.39 8.94 -15.23
C HIS A 91 25.23 9.49 -14.40
N PHE A 92 25.54 10.05 -13.24
CA PHE A 92 24.61 10.83 -12.41
C PHE A 92 25.11 12.26 -12.26
N SER A 93 24.24 13.14 -11.76
CA SER A 93 24.64 14.49 -11.37
C SER A 93 25.52 14.45 -10.10
N GLY A 94 26.41 15.43 -9.97
CA GLY A 94 27.35 15.63 -8.87
C GLY A 94 26.68 15.84 -7.52
N TRP A 95 25.37 16.10 -7.50
CA TRP A 95 24.55 16.13 -6.29
C TRP A 95 24.30 14.75 -5.67
N MET A 96 24.58 13.66 -6.38
CA MET A 96 24.24 12.28 -6.00
C MET A 96 25.45 11.36 -5.75
N PRO A 97 26.57 11.81 -5.14
CA PRO A 97 27.81 11.02 -5.07
C PRO A 97 27.65 9.74 -4.24
N ARG A 98 26.80 9.75 -3.21
CA ARG A 98 26.51 8.56 -2.40
C ARG A 98 25.71 7.52 -3.16
N LEU A 99 24.76 7.95 -3.99
CA LEU A 99 23.94 7.04 -4.82
C LEU A 99 24.70 6.55 -6.05
N ALA A 100 25.59 7.36 -6.62
CA ALA A 100 26.47 6.95 -7.71
C ALA A 100 27.34 5.74 -7.33
N ARG A 101 27.85 5.69 -6.09
CA ARG A 101 28.61 4.54 -5.57
C ARG A 101 27.77 3.27 -5.39
N LEU A 102 26.45 3.38 -5.40
CA LEU A 102 25.50 2.28 -5.18
C LEU A 102 24.69 1.96 -6.45
N ALA A 103 25.08 2.46 -7.62
CA ALA A 103 24.32 2.28 -8.86
C ALA A 103 24.15 0.80 -9.25
N ASP A 104 25.07 -0.08 -8.83
CA ASP A 104 24.98 -1.54 -8.99
C ASP A 104 23.93 -2.21 -8.09
N LYS A 105 23.36 -1.46 -7.12
CA LYS A 105 22.34 -1.95 -6.18
C LYS A 105 20.91 -1.58 -6.56
N PHE A 106 20.72 -0.78 -7.61
CA PHE A 106 19.39 -0.38 -8.06
C PHE A 106 19.33 -0.17 -9.57
N SER A 107 18.12 -0.02 -10.10
CA SER A 107 17.90 0.25 -11.51
C SER A 107 17.23 1.60 -11.69
N VAL A 108 17.68 2.36 -12.68
CA VAL A 108 17.07 3.63 -13.07
C VAL A 108 16.12 3.38 -14.24
N VAL A 109 14.84 3.72 -14.05
CA VAL A 109 13.81 3.62 -15.10
C VAL A 109 13.52 5.01 -15.64
N ARG A 110 13.93 5.26 -16.89
CA ARG A 110 13.77 6.57 -17.57
C ARG A 110 12.57 6.64 -18.51
N SER A 111 11.85 5.54 -18.67
CA SER A 111 10.71 5.39 -19.59
C SER A 111 9.35 5.63 -18.93
N PHE A 112 9.32 6.02 -17.66
CA PHE A 112 8.08 6.26 -16.94
C PHE A 112 7.47 7.62 -17.31
N SER A 113 6.22 7.62 -17.74
CA SER A 113 5.45 8.83 -18.06
C SER A 113 4.00 8.64 -17.63
N THR A 114 3.37 9.70 -17.13
CA THR A 114 1.96 9.70 -16.69
C THR A 114 1.01 10.29 -17.72
N GLU A 115 1.50 10.67 -18.90
CA GLU A 115 0.71 11.34 -19.97
C GLU A 115 -0.05 12.59 -19.47
N ASN A 116 0.47 13.25 -18.43
CA ASN A 116 -0.18 14.36 -17.74
C ASN A 116 0.85 15.31 -17.12
N SER A 117 0.62 16.61 -17.31
CA SER A 117 1.48 17.69 -16.81
C SER A 117 0.98 18.32 -15.48
N GLY A 118 -0.11 17.83 -14.90
CA GLY A 118 -0.74 18.41 -13.70
C GLY A 118 0.02 18.24 -12.38
N HIS A 119 1.16 17.51 -12.38
CA HIS A 119 1.95 17.18 -11.19
C HIS A 119 1.09 16.62 -10.05
N ASN A 120 0.28 15.61 -10.37
CA ASN A 120 -0.71 15.04 -9.47
C ASN A 120 -0.33 13.61 -9.04
N ILE A 121 -1.25 12.90 -8.40
CA ILE A 121 -1.02 11.57 -7.84
C ILE A 121 -0.85 10.44 -8.86
N GLN A 122 -0.85 10.73 -10.17
CA GLN A 122 -0.84 9.71 -11.21
C GLN A 122 0.31 8.69 -11.19
N PRO A 123 1.50 9.00 -10.68
CA PRO A 123 2.52 7.97 -10.47
C PRO A 123 2.07 6.82 -9.55
N ILE A 124 1.05 7.04 -8.72
CA ILE A 124 0.52 6.11 -7.72
C ILE A 124 -0.93 5.71 -8.03
N VAL A 125 -1.75 6.64 -8.53
CA VAL A 125 -3.18 6.45 -8.82
C VAL A 125 -3.48 6.94 -10.23
N SER A 126 -3.58 6.02 -11.17
CA SER A 126 -3.87 6.30 -12.57
C SER A 126 -4.64 5.16 -13.20
N ARG A 127 -5.00 5.31 -14.47
CA ARG A 127 -5.63 4.25 -15.27
C ARG A 127 -4.81 2.95 -15.24
N SER A 128 -3.48 3.04 -15.28
CA SER A 128 -2.57 1.89 -15.20
C SER A 128 -2.64 1.17 -13.85
N SER A 129 -2.92 1.90 -12.76
CA SER A 129 -3.18 1.31 -11.45
C SER A 129 -4.67 1.01 -11.21
N ARG A 130 -5.51 1.04 -12.25
CA ARG A 130 -6.97 0.87 -12.18
C ARG A 130 -7.65 1.88 -11.26
N GLU A 131 -7.19 3.14 -11.30
CA GLU A 131 -7.71 4.23 -10.44
C GLU A 131 -7.62 3.91 -8.94
N ALA A 132 -6.71 3.01 -8.56
CA ALA A 132 -6.45 2.66 -7.17
C ALA A 132 -5.01 3.03 -6.81
N ASN A 133 -4.78 3.35 -5.54
CA ASN A 133 -3.43 3.38 -5.00
C ASN A 133 -2.76 2.02 -5.22
N ILE A 134 -1.54 2.01 -5.77
CA ILE A 134 -0.82 0.77 -6.09
C ILE A 134 -0.73 -0.22 -4.91
N GLY A 135 -0.64 0.28 -3.67
CA GLY A 135 -0.64 -0.55 -2.46
C GLY A 135 -1.97 -1.26 -2.17
N VAL A 136 -3.09 -0.79 -2.73
CA VAL A 136 -4.40 -1.46 -2.60
C VAL A 136 -4.36 -2.84 -3.26
N HIS A 137 -3.66 -2.97 -4.40
CA HIS A 137 -3.48 -4.27 -5.05
C HIS A 137 -2.67 -5.23 -4.18
N TYR A 138 -1.69 -4.70 -3.45
CA TYR A 138 -0.94 -5.49 -2.46
C TYR A 138 -1.85 -5.92 -1.31
N SER A 139 -2.60 -5.02 -0.67
CA SER A 139 -3.52 -5.39 0.43
C SER A 139 -4.63 -6.35 0.00
N ARG A 140 -5.07 -6.30 -1.26
CA ARG A 140 -6.03 -7.27 -1.81
C ARG A 140 -5.49 -8.70 -1.80
N VAL A 141 -4.19 -8.88 -2.01
CA VAL A 141 -3.54 -10.19 -2.04
C VAL A 141 -3.01 -10.58 -0.66
N ALA A 142 -2.38 -9.64 0.05
CA ALA A 142 -1.74 -9.85 1.33
C ALA A 142 -2.71 -9.90 2.53
N GLY A 143 -3.95 -9.43 2.34
CA GLY A 143 -4.85 -9.06 3.43
C GLY A 143 -4.61 -7.63 3.89
N VAL A 144 -5.60 -7.03 4.57
CA VAL A 144 -5.55 -5.63 5.03
C VAL A 144 -4.63 -5.42 6.24
N THR A 145 -4.42 -6.47 7.04
CA THR A 145 -3.56 -6.47 8.22
C THR A 145 -2.68 -7.72 8.23
N ARG A 146 -1.51 -7.60 8.87
CA ARG A 146 -0.60 -8.72 9.08
C ARG A 146 -1.16 -9.63 10.18
N PRO A 147 -1.30 -10.95 9.97
CA PRO A 147 -1.88 -11.85 10.97
C PRO A 147 -1.10 -11.92 12.30
N ASN A 148 0.21 -11.69 12.27
CA ASN A 148 1.08 -11.82 13.43
C ASN A 148 1.14 -10.55 14.29
N SER A 149 1.03 -9.37 13.70
CA SER A 149 1.19 -8.09 14.41
C SER A 149 -0.05 -7.21 14.39
N GLY A 150 -1.06 -7.54 13.58
CA GLY A 150 -2.23 -6.68 13.34
C GLY A 150 -1.93 -5.41 12.54
N LEU A 151 -0.67 -5.15 12.19
CA LEU A 151 -0.29 -3.91 11.48
C LEU A 151 -0.88 -3.86 10.06
N PRO A 152 -1.29 -2.69 9.57
CA PRO A 152 -1.75 -2.52 8.20
C PRO A 152 -0.71 -2.98 7.18
N THR A 153 -1.15 -3.61 6.09
CA THR A 153 -0.27 -4.06 5.00
C THR A 153 0.04 -2.98 3.98
N ASN A 154 -0.75 -1.89 3.96
CA ASN A 154 -0.57 -0.72 3.11
C ASN A 154 -0.76 0.54 3.95
N VAL A 155 0.25 1.40 3.93
CA VAL A 155 0.29 2.64 4.70
C VAL A 155 0.72 3.76 3.77
N VAL A 156 0.01 4.89 3.82
CA VAL A 156 0.43 6.13 3.18
C VAL A 156 0.87 7.09 4.28
N LEU A 157 2.16 7.41 4.26
CA LEU A 157 2.76 8.40 5.15
C LEU A 157 2.79 9.75 4.47
N LEU A 158 2.28 10.73 5.18
CA LEU A 158 2.20 12.13 4.74
C LEU A 158 3.07 12.97 5.69
N PRO A 159 3.54 14.17 5.30
CA PRO A 159 4.29 15.02 6.23
C PRO A 159 3.55 15.26 7.55
N ARG A 160 2.24 15.48 7.47
CA ARG A 160 1.35 15.62 8.64
C ARG A 160 1.24 14.36 9.52
N SER A 161 1.57 13.18 8.99
CA SER A 161 1.64 11.94 9.77
C SER A 161 2.81 11.94 10.77
N VAL A 162 3.79 12.81 10.57
CA VAL A 162 4.98 12.94 11.44
C VAL A 162 4.94 14.24 12.26
N ASP A 163 4.47 15.34 11.66
CA ASP A 163 4.34 16.63 12.34
C ASP A 163 2.97 17.25 12.09
N ALA A 164 2.19 17.41 13.18
CA ALA A 164 0.84 17.96 13.13
C ALA A 164 0.76 19.42 12.65
N HIS A 165 1.87 20.17 12.71
CA HIS A 165 1.94 21.58 12.31
C HIS A 165 2.19 21.75 10.81
N VAL A 166 2.60 20.70 10.11
CA VAL A 166 2.75 20.74 8.65
C VAL A 166 1.36 20.63 8.02
N PRO A 167 0.99 21.54 7.09
CA PRO A 167 -0.26 21.43 6.35
C PRO A 167 -0.43 20.01 5.80
N GLY A 168 -1.65 19.46 5.96
CA GLY A 168 -1.97 18.16 5.36
C GLY A 168 -1.70 18.21 3.86
N PRO A 169 -1.15 17.16 3.25
CA PRO A 169 -0.83 17.23 1.85
C PRO A 169 -2.14 17.29 1.07
N GLU A 170 -2.27 18.34 0.29
CA GLU A 170 -3.01 18.27 -0.96
C GLU A 170 -2.10 17.57 -1.96
N ALA A 171 -1.87 16.26 -1.77
CA ALA A 171 -1.54 15.43 -2.92
C ALA A 171 -2.66 15.73 -3.91
N ARG A 172 -2.37 16.34 -5.07
CA ARG A 172 -3.41 16.88 -5.95
C ARG A 172 -4.26 15.71 -6.46
N GLY A 173 -5.29 15.31 -5.71
CA GLY A 173 -6.07 14.08 -5.91
C GLY A 173 -6.18 13.16 -4.68
N ASN A 174 -6.95 12.08 -4.83
CA ASN A 174 -7.17 11.10 -3.76
C ASN A 174 -6.14 9.96 -3.77
N ILE A 175 -5.03 10.10 -3.03
CA ILE A 175 -4.02 9.02 -2.88
C ILE A 175 -4.56 7.78 -2.12
N SER A 176 -5.72 7.89 -1.46
CA SER A 176 -6.39 6.77 -0.79
C SER A 176 -7.42 6.05 -1.67
N ALA A 177 -7.47 6.36 -2.97
CA ALA A 177 -8.42 5.75 -3.89
C ALA A 177 -8.25 4.22 -3.94
N THR A 178 -9.38 3.49 -3.92
CA THR A 178 -9.40 2.02 -4.02
C THR A 178 -9.79 1.53 -5.40
N GLY A 179 -10.09 2.43 -6.34
CA GLY A 179 -10.55 2.09 -7.68
C GLY A 179 -11.75 1.12 -7.63
N PRO A 180 -11.70 -0.02 -8.35
CA PRO A 180 -12.78 -1.00 -8.36
C PRO A 180 -12.85 -1.86 -7.08
N HIS A 181 -11.93 -1.69 -6.14
CA HIS A 181 -11.86 -2.52 -4.93
C HIS A 181 -12.64 -1.92 -3.76
N SER A 182 -13.01 -2.77 -2.80
CA SER A 182 -13.66 -2.35 -1.56
C SER A 182 -12.84 -1.30 -0.81
N LYS A 183 -13.54 -0.36 -0.18
CA LYS A 183 -12.94 0.65 0.71
C LYS A 183 -12.15 0.02 1.87
N GLY A 184 -12.42 -1.23 2.21
CA GLY A 184 -11.67 -1.97 3.23
C GLY A 184 -10.18 -2.16 2.89
N PHE A 185 -9.79 -2.07 1.61
CA PHE A 185 -8.39 -2.14 1.18
C PHE A 185 -7.70 -0.78 1.08
N ALA A 186 -8.37 0.31 1.47
CA ALA A 186 -7.76 1.63 1.46
C ALA A 186 -6.50 1.66 2.35
N PRO A 187 -5.46 2.41 1.96
CA PRO A 187 -4.27 2.54 2.79
C PRO A 187 -4.62 3.14 4.15
N PHE A 188 -3.94 2.67 5.18
CA PHE A 188 -3.95 3.34 6.47
C PHE A 188 -3.17 4.65 6.38
N ILE A 189 -3.75 5.76 6.86
CA ILE A 189 -3.11 7.08 6.86
C ILE A 189 -3.05 7.59 8.30
N PRO A 190 -1.90 7.52 8.97
CA PRO A 190 -1.75 8.08 10.31
C PRO A 190 -2.02 9.58 10.31
N GLY A 191 -2.76 10.07 11.31
CA GLY A 191 -3.09 11.49 11.45
C GLY A 191 -4.35 11.95 10.70
N LYS A 192 -5.00 11.07 9.93
CA LYS A 192 -6.28 11.35 9.26
C LYS A 192 -7.49 11.24 10.20
N GLY A 193 -7.29 10.77 11.43
CA GLY A 193 -8.34 10.46 12.39
C GLY A 193 -9.03 9.12 12.10
N GLY A 194 -10.23 8.95 12.66
CA GLY A 194 -11.08 7.77 12.47
C GLY A 194 -10.91 6.68 13.54
N GLN A 195 -11.82 5.71 13.52
CA GLN A 195 -11.95 4.69 14.57
C GLN A 195 -10.67 3.87 14.73
N LEU A 196 -10.07 3.41 13.63
CA LEU A 196 -8.82 2.63 13.70
C LEU A 196 -7.68 3.40 14.37
N GLN A 197 -7.58 4.72 14.15
CA GLN A 197 -6.57 5.54 14.82
C GLN A 197 -6.90 5.77 16.29
N TYR A 198 -8.20 5.91 16.62
CA TYR A 198 -8.66 5.97 18.01
C TYR A 198 -8.33 4.67 18.75
N ASP A 199 -8.57 3.51 18.12
CA ASP A 199 -8.31 2.19 18.69
C ASP A 199 -6.81 1.89 18.88
N MET A 200 -5.92 2.62 18.17
CA MET A 200 -4.47 2.56 18.39
C MET A 200 -4.00 3.40 19.59
N ASN A 201 -4.84 4.29 20.13
CA ASN A 201 -4.53 4.97 21.38
C ASN A 201 -4.90 4.03 22.53
N LEU A 202 -3.89 3.64 23.30
CA LEU A 202 -4.09 2.85 24.51
C LEU A 202 -4.80 3.72 25.57
N ALA A 203 -6.13 3.63 25.63
CA ALA A 203 -6.96 4.27 26.64
C ALA A 203 -7.02 3.41 27.91
N LEU A 204 -5.88 3.24 28.58
CA LEU A 204 -5.85 2.66 29.92
C LEU A 204 -5.87 3.79 30.95
N SER A 205 -6.69 3.64 32.00
CA SER A 205 -6.57 4.49 33.18
C SER A 205 -5.16 4.35 33.75
N ARG A 206 -4.52 5.48 34.07
CA ARG A 206 -3.20 5.50 34.70
C ARG A 206 -3.21 4.97 36.13
N ASP A 207 -4.40 4.78 36.71
CA ASP A 207 -4.62 4.34 38.08
C ASP A 207 -4.79 2.81 38.20
N ARG A 208 -4.30 2.05 37.22
CA ARG A 208 -4.28 0.56 37.24
C ARG A 208 -2.87 0.03 37.39
#